data_AF-A0A5S4YDH0-F1
#
_entry.id   AF-A0A5S4YDH0-F1
#
_cell.length_a   1.000
_cell.length_b   1.000
_cell.length_c   1.000
_cell.angle_alpha   90.00
_cell.angle_beta   90.00
_cell.angle_gamma   90.00
#
_symmetry.space_group_name_H-M   'P 1'
#
loop_
_entity.id
_entity.type
_entity.pdbx_description
1 polymer ?
#
loop_
_entity_poly.entity_id
_entity_poly.type
_entity_poly.pdbx_seq_one_letter_code
_entity_poly.pdbx_strand_id
1 'polypeptide(L)'
;MSDLVRQNTRGNSEGFPAGVPPSYNWYQGWNDGGLWSPPADFSAVEGWGQVYPKVGAPPYSNPSAAIEVANAKTYVRTKQSGEWALVQDQSKTQLTGGHFVPDFVGNVAIPMKAIHLAGATISFDAPPAGYNNHFWYKARGTYPAGTVDAVYVQMDIRTTDPNLHLVAMVGADWWRHTKAPYLDDHSNNPGIGGSNWIELSTQWKTIGFYSMSAEEFRAGPAPPLQGSAIEMPPAEAPPLSSMPKRGGETLLDSGSFEPTVGSGERKIANVNDGAYQAGQSYQQFMEAGSRLTSAGSIKTIDALSNDSILVLSLALAALVKVRRGSFAGPSKKALG
;
A
#
# COMPACT_ATOMS: atom_id res chain seq x y z
N MET A 1 12.72 -2.08 -13.78
CA MET A 1 12.37 -0.64 -13.71
C MET A 1 11.03 -0.36 -14.40
N SER A 2 10.85 -0.73 -15.67
CA SER A 2 9.61 -0.48 -16.43
C SER A 2 8.34 -1.00 -15.74
N ASP A 3 8.35 -2.22 -15.20
CA ASP A 3 7.22 -2.76 -14.43
C ASP A 3 6.88 -1.94 -13.19
N LEU A 4 7.88 -1.51 -12.42
CA LEU A 4 7.67 -0.71 -11.22
C LEU A 4 7.07 0.67 -11.55
N VAL A 5 7.50 1.29 -12.66
CA VAL A 5 6.87 2.53 -13.16
C VAL A 5 5.42 2.28 -13.53
N ARG A 6 5.11 1.17 -14.23
CA ARG A 6 3.74 0.80 -14.56
C ARG A 6 2.89 0.60 -13.30
N GLN A 7 3.44 -0.05 -12.27
CA GLN A 7 2.81 -0.22 -10.97
C GLN A 7 2.56 1.12 -10.25
N ASN A 8 3.20 2.22 -10.64
CA ASN A 8 3.05 3.54 -10.03
C ASN A 8 2.56 4.60 -11.03
N THR A 9 1.87 4.17 -12.09
CA THR A 9 1.27 5.07 -13.09
C THR A 9 -0.24 4.84 -13.11
N ARG A 10 -1.03 5.89 -12.84
CA ARG A 10 -2.50 5.84 -12.85
C ARG A 10 -3.06 5.06 -14.06
N GLY A 11 -4.06 4.23 -13.82
CA GLY A 11 -4.78 3.50 -14.87
C GLY A 11 -4.14 2.16 -15.30
N ASN A 12 -3.08 1.71 -14.62
CA ASN A 12 -2.41 0.45 -14.91
C ASN A 12 -2.71 -0.68 -13.91
N SER A 13 -3.79 -0.56 -13.14
CA SER A 13 -4.29 -1.62 -12.26
C SER A 13 -4.79 -2.83 -13.09
N GLU A 14 -4.45 -4.04 -12.65
CA GLU A 14 -4.80 -5.33 -13.28
C GLU A 14 -6.16 -5.89 -12.79
N GLY A 15 -6.79 -5.16 -11.88
CA GLY A 15 -8.09 -5.45 -11.32
C GLY A 15 -8.43 -4.44 -10.23
N PHE A 16 -9.52 -4.67 -9.52
CA PHE A 16 -10.00 -3.77 -8.47
C PHE A 16 -10.35 -4.54 -7.19
N PRO A 17 -10.22 -3.92 -6.02
CA PRO A 17 -10.48 -4.56 -4.74
C PRO A 17 -11.99 -4.71 -4.52
N ALA A 18 -12.45 -5.92 -4.21
CA ALA A 18 -13.85 -6.16 -3.88
C ALA A 18 -14.20 -5.54 -2.53
N GLY A 19 -15.41 -4.96 -2.42
CA GLY A 19 -15.92 -4.36 -1.19
C GLY A 19 -15.48 -2.92 -0.94
N VAL A 20 -14.59 -2.35 -1.76
CA VAL A 20 -14.18 -0.95 -1.67
C VAL A 20 -15.07 -0.09 -2.55
N PRO A 21 -15.65 1.02 -2.05
CA PRO A 21 -16.41 1.95 -2.87
C PRO A 21 -15.56 2.57 -4.00
N PRO A 22 -16.02 2.57 -5.26
CA PRO A 22 -15.29 3.17 -6.38
C PRO A 22 -15.02 4.68 -6.25
N SER A 23 -15.71 5.36 -5.33
CA SER A 23 -15.53 6.77 -5.01
C SER A 23 -14.27 7.05 -4.17
N TYR A 24 -13.66 6.02 -3.57
CA TYR A 24 -12.44 6.20 -2.78
C TYR A 24 -11.27 6.47 -3.71
N ASN A 25 -10.44 7.47 -3.38
CA ASN A 25 -9.32 7.90 -4.21
C ASN A 25 -8.31 6.79 -4.52
N TRP A 26 -8.12 5.85 -3.57
CA TRP A 26 -7.22 4.71 -3.72
C TRP A 26 -7.85 3.49 -4.41
N TYR A 27 -9.15 3.51 -4.72
CA TYR A 27 -9.82 2.40 -5.40
C TYR A 27 -9.16 2.07 -6.74
N GLN A 28 -8.73 3.10 -7.48
CA GLN A 28 -8.10 2.95 -8.79
C GLN A 28 -6.63 2.47 -8.71
N GLY A 29 -6.09 2.30 -7.51
CA GLY A 29 -4.68 1.98 -7.30
C GLY A 29 -3.89 3.23 -6.91
N TRP A 30 -2.75 3.44 -7.59
CA TRP A 30 -1.83 4.56 -7.37
C TRP A 30 -2.56 5.86 -6.99
N ASN A 31 -2.16 6.45 -5.87
CA ASN A 31 -2.87 7.58 -5.25
C ASN A 31 -2.05 8.88 -5.35
N ASP A 32 -2.55 9.87 -6.08
CA ASP A 32 -1.99 11.22 -6.20
C ASP A 32 -2.27 12.11 -4.98
N GLY A 33 -3.16 11.70 -4.07
CA GLY A 33 -3.53 12.44 -2.86
C GLY A 33 -2.72 12.11 -1.60
N GLY A 34 -1.71 11.24 -1.71
CA GLY A 34 -0.87 10.84 -0.58
C GLY A 34 0.17 11.90 -0.19
N LEU A 35 0.64 11.86 1.05
CA LEU A 35 1.64 12.79 1.55
C LEU A 35 3.05 12.31 1.19
N TRP A 36 3.54 12.66 0.01
CA TRP A 36 4.79 12.08 -0.53
C TRP A 36 6.06 12.34 0.30
N SER A 37 6.08 13.40 1.12
CA SER A 37 7.16 13.69 2.07
C SER A 37 6.62 13.84 3.49
N PRO A 38 7.34 13.37 4.53
CA PRO A 38 6.81 13.37 5.89
C PRO A 38 6.63 14.79 6.45
N PRO A 39 5.69 15.00 7.38
CA PRO A 39 5.68 16.19 8.21
C PRO A 39 7.02 16.35 8.97
N ALA A 40 7.40 17.59 9.27
CA ALA A 40 8.75 17.89 9.76
C ALA A 40 9.11 17.21 11.10
N ASP A 41 8.11 16.92 11.93
CA ASP A 41 8.24 16.30 13.25
C ASP A 41 8.07 14.77 13.23
N PHE A 42 7.86 14.17 12.05
CA PHE A 42 7.72 12.72 11.90
C PHE A 42 9.10 12.07 11.77
N SER A 43 9.25 10.90 12.38
CA SER A 43 10.54 10.20 12.54
C SER A 43 10.46 8.69 12.27
N ALA A 44 9.31 8.21 11.81
CA ALA A 44 9.08 6.81 11.52
C ALA A 44 8.28 6.61 10.23
N VAL A 45 8.39 5.40 9.67
CA VAL A 45 7.65 4.94 8.49
C VAL A 45 7.23 3.49 8.69
N GLU A 46 6.10 3.12 8.11
CA GLU A 46 5.64 1.74 8.08
C GLU A 46 5.26 1.36 6.66
N GLY A 47 6.08 0.53 6.03
CA GLY A 47 5.69 -0.16 4.81
C GLY A 47 4.63 -1.21 5.10
N TRP A 48 3.64 -1.30 4.22
CA TRP A 48 2.51 -2.21 4.35
C TRP A 48 2.13 -2.84 3.01
N GLY A 49 1.38 -3.93 3.08
CA GLY A 49 0.75 -4.58 1.95
C GLY A 49 -0.74 -4.78 2.18
N GLN A 50 -1.50 -4.81 1.09
CA GLN A 50 -2.92 -5.12 1.08
C GLN A 50 -3.23 -6.13 0.00
N VAL A 51 -4.12 -7.08 0.30
CA VAL A 51 -4.57 -8.10 -0.65
C VAL A 51 -6.08 -8.25 -0.56
N TYR A 52 -6.75 -8.20 -1.70
CA TYR A 52 -8.20 -8.25 -1.81
C TYR A 52 -8.64 -9.33 -2.78
N PRO A 53 -9.83 -9.95 -2.56
CA PRO A 53 -10.58 -10.55 -3.64
C PRO A 53 -10.75 -9.57 -4.79
N LYS A 54 -10.53 -10.03 -6.03
CA LYS A 54 -10.71 -9.21 -7.23
C LYS A 54 -12.22 -9.02 -7.52
N VAL A 55 -12.63 -7.81 -7.85
CA VAL A 55 -14.01 -7.51 -8.28
C VAL A 55 -14.43 -8.44 -9.42
N GLY A 56 -15.64 -9.02 -9.31
CA GLY A 56 -16.21 -9.92 -10.31
C GLY A 56 -15.68 -11.35 -10.29
N ALA A 57 -14.69 -11.66 -9.44
CA ALA A 57 -14.25 -13.03 -9.26
C ALA A 57 -15.34 -13.88 -8.57
N PRO A 58 -15.42 -15.19 -8.88
CA PRO A 58 -16.33 -16.08 -8.19
C PRO A 58 -15.97 -16.20 -6.70
N PRO A 59 -16.96 -16.46 -5.81
CA PRO A 59 -16.68 -16.79 -4.43
C PRO A 59 -15.70 -17.96 -4.34
N TYR A 60 -14.67 -17.80 -3.52
CA TYR A 60 -13.64 -18.80 -3.33
C TYR A 60 -13.78 -19.46 -1.96
N SER A 61 -13.55 -20.77 -1.87
CA SER A 61 -13.85 -21.54 -0.66
C SER A 61 -12.79 -22.57 -0.26
N ASN A 62 -11.57 -22.54 -0.83
CA ASN A 62 -10.52 -23.45 -0.35
C ASN A 62 -9.87 -22.85 0.90
N PRO A 63 -10.04 -23.47 2.09
CA PRO A 63 -9.59 -22.93 3.37
C PRO A 63 -8.08 -23.05 3.58
N SER A 64 -7.37 -23.81 2.72
CA SER A 64 -5.91 -24.00 2.81
C SER A 64 -5.14 -23.03 1.92
N ALA A 65 -5.84 -22.15 1.22
CA ALA A 65 -5.22 -21.16 0.35
C ALA A 65 -4.51 -20.10 1.18
N ALA A 66 -3.34 -19.70 0.69
CA ALA A 66 -2.52 -18.73 1.38
C ALA A 66 -1.97 -17.69 0.42
N ILE A 67 -1.57 -16.58 1.03
CA ILE A 67 -0.71 -15.56 0.44
C ILE A 67 0.65 -15.72 1.05
N GLU A 68 1.67 -15.80 0.22
CA GLU A 68 3.04 -15.82 0.67
C GLU A 68 3.71 -14.50 0.32
N VAL A 69 4.42 -13.95 1.31
CA VAL A 69 5.15 -12.70 1.19
C VAL A 69 6.61 -12.95 1.54
N ALA A 70 7.51 -12.51 0.68
CA ALA A 70 8.95 -12.60 0.86
C ALA A 70 9.63 -11.27 0.48
N ASN A 71 10.89 -11.13 0.88
CA ASN A 71 11.76 -10.02 0.51
C ASN A 71 11.16 -8.62 0.72
N ALA A 72 10.25 -8.47 1.70
CA ALA A 72 9.64 -7.18 1.99
C ALA A 72 10.70 -6.22 2.54
N LYS A 73 10.89 -5.09 1.88
CA LYS A 73 11.83 -4.03 2.30
C LYS A 73 11.22 -2.64 2.15
N THR A 74 11.56 -1.76 3.09
CA THR A 74 11.21 -0.34 3.05
C THR A 74 12.47 0.51 3.16
N TYR A 75 12.62 1.44 2.22
CA TYR A 75 13.72 2.39 2.12
C TYR A 75 13.20 3.81 2.24
N VAL A 76 13.99 4.70 2.82
CA VAL A 76 13.74 6.15 2.81
C VAL A 76 14.89 6.86 2.12
N ARG A 77 14.60 7.95 1.40
CA ARG A 77 15.61 8.78 0.74
C ARG A 77 15.94 9.99 1.57
N THR A 78 17.23 10.26 1.80
CA THR A 78 17.70 11.45 2.50
C THR A 78 17.66 12.68 1.59
N LYS A 79 17.11 13.80 2.08
CA LYS A 79 17.05 15.08 1.34
C LYS A 79 18.43 15.60 0.95
N GLN A 80 19.40 15.46 1.86
CA GLN A 80 20.70 16.13 1.75
C GLN A 80 21.62 15.45 0.74
N SER A 81 21.67 14.11 0.74
CA SER A 81 22.55 13.34 -0.14
C SER A 81 21.79 12.68 -1.30
N GLY A 82 20.46 12.59 -1.26
CA GLY A 82 19.68 11.84 -2.23
C GLY A 82 19.86 10.31 -2.11
N GLU A 83 20.47 9.85 -1.02
CA GLU A 83 20.79 8.45 -0.81
C GLU A 83 19.64 7.70 -0.16
N TRP A 84 19.51 6.42 -0.48
CA TRP A 84 18.49 5.54 0.06
C TRP A 84 19.03 4.73 1.24
N ALA A 85 18.32 4.78 2.37
CA ALA A 85 18.60 3.98 3.56
C ALA A 85 17.52 2.91 3.74
N LEU A 86 17.94 1.65 3.93
CA LEU A 86 17.05 0.55 4.31
C LEU A 86 16.63 0.71 5.78
N VAL A 87 15.34 0.87 6.03
CA VAL A 87 14.80 1.10 7.38
C VAL A 87 13.89 -0.01 7.89
N GLN A 88 13.35 -0.85 7.00
CA GLN A 88 12.64 -2.09 7.38
C GLN A 88 13.03 -3.24 6.46
N ASP A 89 13.29 -4.40 7.05
CA ASP A 89 13.73 -5.62 6.35
C ASP A 89 13.03 -6.82 6.96
N GLN A 90 12.23 -7.55 6.17
CA GLN A 90 11.44 -8.69 6.62
C GLN A 90 12.24 -9.76 7.36
N SER A 91 13.50 -9.95 6.95
CA SER A 91 14.39 -10.94 7.56
C SER A 91 14.77 -10.61 9.00
N LYS A 92 14.65 -9.33 9.39
CA LYS A 92 14.95 -8.81 10.73
C LYS A 92 13.68 -8.46 11.49
N THR A 93 12.73 -7.88 10.78
CA THR A 93 11.47 -7.37 11.29
C THR A 93 10.37 -8.13 10.56
N GLN A 94 9.91 -9.20 11.19
CA GLN A 94 8.83 -10.03 10.65
C GLN A 94 7.58 -9.21 10.32
N LEU A 95 6.75 -9.72 9.42
CA LEU A 95 5.42 -9.15 9.13
C LEU A 95 4.36 -9.69 10.09
N THR A 96 3.31 -8.92 10.26
CA THR A 96 2.07 -9.23 11.00
C THR A 96 0.90 -8.57 10.29
N GLY A 97 -0.34 -8.84 10.69
CA GLY A 97 -1.49 -8.14 10.12
C GLY A 97 -2.83 -8.61 10.65
N GLY A 98 -3.89 -8.22 9.95
CA GLY A 98 -5.28 -8.59 10.24
C GLY A 98 -6.11 -8.74 8.97
N HIS A 99 -7.26 -9.39 9.12
CA HIS A 99 -8.29 -9.37 8.09
C HIS A 99 -9.22 -8.20 8.39
N PHE A 100 -9.21 -7.17 7.55
CA PHE A 100 -10.02 -5.97 7.77
C PHE A 100 -11.28 -5.98 6.92
N VAL A 101 -12.34 -5.31 7.39
CA VAL A 101 -13.48 -4.98 6.52
C VAL A 101 -12.93 -4.20 5.31
N PRO A 102 -13.34 -4.51 4.07
CA PRO A 102 -12.63 -4.06 2.86
C PRO A 102 -12.45 -2.55 2.72
N ASP A 103 -13.37 -1.74 3.25
CA ASP A 103 -13.31 -0.29 3.17
C ASP A 103 -12.62 0.37 4.39
N PHE A 104 -12.10 -0.43 5.31
CA PHE A 104 -11.51 -0.04 6.60
C PHE A 104 -12.43 0.79 7.52
N VAL A 105 -13.73 0.88 7.23
CA VAL A 105 -14.66 1.68 8.03
C VAL A 105 -14.73 1.14 9.46
N GLY A 106 -14.55 2.04 10.44
CA GLY A 106 -14.56 1.71 11.86
C GLY A 106 -13.35 0.88 12.32
N ASN A 107 -12.30 0.75 11.50
CA ASN A 107 -11.08 0.00 11.81
C ASN A 107 -11.37 -1.44 12.30
N VAL A 108 -12.40 -2.06 11.71
CA VAL A 108 -12.87 -3.39 12.13
C VAL A 108 -12.03 -4.47 11.49
N ALA A 109 -11.48 -5.36 12.33
CA ALA A 109 -10.68 -6.48 11.88
C ALA A 109 -10.93 -7.77 12.69
N ILE A 110 -10.61 -8.90 12.07
CA ILE A 110 -10.48 -10.20 12.74
C ILE A 110 -9.03 -10.70 12.63
N PRO A 111 -8.58 -11.61 13.53
CA PRO A 111 -7.21 -12.12 13.49
C PRO A 111 -6.87 -12.77 12.16
N MET A 112 -5.73 -12.39 11.58
CA MET A 112 -5.13 -13.05 10.43
C MET A 112 -3.95 -13.90 10.90
N LYS A 113 -3.95 -15.17 10.51
CA LYS A 113 -2.84 -16.08 10.86
C LYS A 113 -1.61 -15.71 10.03
N ALA A 114 -0.45 -15.63 10.69
CA ALA A 114 0.84 -15.44 10.06
C ALA A 114 1.77 -16.59 10.44
N ILE A 115 2.20 -17.38 9.45
CA ILE A 115 3.06 -18.54 9.63
C ILE A 115 4.42 -18.26 8.99
N HIS A 116 5.48 -18.40 9.78
CA HIS A 116 6.85 -18.35 9.25
C HIS A 116 7.17 -19.65 8.52
N LEU A 117 7.50 -19.54 7.24
CA LEU A 117 7.99 -20.65 6.43
C LEU A 117 9.53 -20.63 6.40
N ALA A 118 10.13 -21.61 5.73
CA ALA A 118 11.58 -21.64 5.55
C ALA A 118 12.09 -20.38 4.84
N GLY A 119 13.27 -19.89 5.24
CA GLY A 119 13.82 -18.63 4.76
C GLY A 119 13.16 -17.42 5.45
N ALA A 120 12.97 -16.33 4.69
CA ALA A 120 12.33 -15.10 5.17
C ALA A 120 10.84 -15.00 4.75
N THR A 121 10.25 -16.09 4.24
CA THR A 121 8.87 -16.10 3.74
C THR A 121 7.86 -16.19 4.88
N ILE A 122 6.79 -15.41 4.78
CA ILE A 122 5.64 -15.46 5.68
C ILE A 122 4.41 -15.85 4.86
N SER A 123 3.64 -16.80 5.38
CA SER A 123 2.38 -17.24 4.83
C SER A 123 1.23 -16.67 5.66
N PHE A 124 0.28 -16.02 4.99
CA PHE A 124 -0.97 -15.54 5.55
C PHE A 124 -2.12 -16.35 4.96
N ASP A 125 -3.16 -16.63 5.76
CA ASP A 125 -4.39 -17.21 5.22
C ASP A 125 -5.02 -16.24 4.19
N ALA A 126 -5.68 -16.77 3.16
CA ALA A 126 -6.40 -15.94 2.19
C ALA A 126 -7.51 -15.10 2.85
N PRO A 127 -7.85 -13.91 2.30
CA PRO A 127 -8.90 -13.08 2.86
C PRO A 127 -10.24 -13.84 2.89
N PRO A 128 -10.91 -13.96 4.06
CA PRO A 128 -12.23 -14.55 4.13
C PRO A 128 -13.27 -13.67 3.45
N ALA A 129 -14.44 -14.23 3.17
CA ALA A 129 -15.53 -13.50 2.54
C ALA A 129 -15.89 -12.23 3.34
N GLY A 130 -15.89 -11.08 2.66
CA GLY A 130 -16.18 -9.79 3.28
C GLY A 130 -15.01 -9.16 4.04
N TYR A 131 -13.77 -9.62 3.80
CA TYR A 131 -12.55 -9.04 4.37
C TYR A 131 -11.44 -8.89 3.31
N ASN A 132 -10.47 -8.04 3.60
CA ASN A 132 -9.17 -7.97 2.94
C ASN A 132 -8.09 -8.59 3.85
N ASN A 133 -6.87 -8.73 3.35
CA ASN A 133 -5.68 -8.85 4.20
C ASN A 133 -4.98 -7.50 4.20
N HIS A 134 -4.65 -7.00 5.39
CA HIS A 134 -3.73 -5.87 5.56
C HIS A 134 -2.60 -6.29 6.50
N PHE A 135 -1.36 -6.10 6.06
CA PHE A 135 -0.18 -6.52 6.81
C PHE A 135 0.94 -5.49 6.75
N TRP A 136 1.75 -5.48 7.80
CA TRP A 136 2.81 -4.51 8.04
C TRP A 136 3.94 -5.17 8.86
N TYR A 137 5.05 -4.46 9.01
CA TYR A 137 6.16 -4.91 9.83
C TYR A 137 5.84 -4.84 11.33
N LYS A 138 6.33 -5.80 12.13
CA LYS A 138 6.19 -5.75 13.60
C LYS A 138 6.85 -4.53 14.26
N ALA A 139 7.78 -3.87 13.57
CA ALA A 139 8.40 -2.62 14.02
C ALA A 139 8.52 -1.63 12.86
N ARG A 140 8.29 -0.35 13.19
CA ARG A 140 8.41 0.77 12.24
C ARG A 140 9.87 1.07 11.93
N GLY A 141 10.13 1.47 10.69
CA GLY A 141 11.43 2.01 10.30
C GLY A 141 11.62 3.40 10.90
N THR A 142 12.87 3.79 11.18
CA THR A 142 13.19 5.09 11.77
C THR A 142 14.10 5.92 10.88
N TYR A 143 13.96 7.23 10.98
CA TYR A 143 14.83 8.21 10.36
C TYR A 143 14.85 9.49 11.20
N PRO A 144 15.91 10.32 11.11
CA PRO A 144 15.92 11.61 11.80
C PRO A 144 14.83 12.54 11.23
N ALA A 145 14.04 13.16 12.10
CA ALA A 145 12.91 13.99 11.69
C ALA A 145 13.34 15.12 10.72
N GLY A 146 12.50 15.39 9.72
CA GLY A 146 12.75 16.42 8.70
C GLY A 146 13.82 16.06 7.64
N THR A 147 14.51 14.92 7.74
CA THR A 147 15.66 14.60 6.88
C THR A 147 15.35 13.81 5.62
N VAL A 148 14.16 13.22 5.49
CA VAL A 148 13.81 12.35 4.35
C VAL A 148 12.71 12.96 3.48
N ASP A 149 12.74 12.71 2.18
CA ASP A 149 11.78 13.26 1.20
C ASP A 149 11.02 12.22 0.39
N ALA A 150 11.44 10.96 0.38
CA ALA A 150 10.76 9.89 -0.33
C ALA A 150 10.85 8.55 0.40
N VAL A 151 9.92 7.65 0.09
CA VAL A 151 9.93 6.24 0.48
C VAL A 151 9.93 5.36 -0.76
N TYR A 152 10.52 4.17 -0.64
CA TYR A 152 10.35 3.06 -1.57
C TYR A 152 10.03 1.79 -0.77
N VAL A 153 8.94 1.12 -1.13
CA VAL A 153 8.52 -0.16 -0.55
C VAL A 153 8.52 -1.20 -1.64
N GLN A 154 8.99 -2.40 -1.33
CA GLN A 154 8.85 -3.57 -2.20
C GLN A 154 8.50 -4.81 -1.40
N MET A 155 7.72 -5.70 -1.99
CA MET A 155 7.41 -7.02 -1.45
C MET A 155 7.25 -8.01 -2.60
N ASP A 156 7.82 -9.21 -2.46
CA ASP A 156 7.50 -10.32 -3.35
C ASP A 156 6.24 -11.00 -2.81
N ILE A 157 5.21 -11.12 -3.63
CA ILE A 157 3.91 -11.66 -3.23
C ILE A 157 3.45 -12.70 -4.25
N ARG A 158 2.90 -13.81 -3.76
CA ARG A 158 2.18 -14.82 -4.56
C ARG A 158 0.99 -15.39 -3.79
N THR A 159 0.08 -16.04 -4.49
CA THR A 159 -0.89 -16.96 -3.88
C THR A 159 -0.45 -18.42 -4.02
N THR A 160 -0.89 -19.31 -3.14
CA THR A 160 -0.63 -20.76 -3.26
C THR A 160 -1.65 -21.50 -4.14
N ASP A 161 -2.77 -20.87 -4.51
CA ASP A 161 -3.84 -21.50 -5.31
C ASP A 161 -4.11 -20.72 -6.60
N PRO A 162 -4.00 -21.34 -7.80
CA PRO A 162 -4.25 -20.65 -9.06
C PRO A 162 -5.71 -20.25 -9.29
N ASN A 163 -6.66 -20.79 -8.52
CA ASN A 163 -8.08 -20.45 -8.59
C ASN A 163 -8.45 -19.27 -7.67
N LEU A 164 -7.48 -18.76 -6.92
CA LEU A 164 -7.68 -17.63 -6.03
C LEU A 164 -7.38 -16.33 -6.77
N HIS A 165 -8.45 -15.63 -7.18
CA HIS A 165 -8.36 -14.38 -7.94
C HIS A 165 -8.22 -13.18 -7.01
N LEU A 166 -6.99 -12.74 -6.80
CA LEU A 166 -6.67 -11.65 -5.89
C LEU A 166 -5.94 -10.53 -6.58
N VAL A 167 -6.13 -9.33 -6.06
CA VAL A 167 -5.29 -8.17 -6.37
C VAL A 167 -4.56 -7.72 -5.12
N ALA A 168 -3.34 -7.23 -5.29
CA ALA A 168 -2.49 -6.75 -4.22
C ALA A 168 -1.90 -5.38 -4.54
N MET A 169 -1.66 -4.61 -3.50
CA MET A 169 -0.86 -3.38 -3.57
C MET A 169 0.09 -3.32 -2.37
N VAL A 170 1.14 -2.52 -2.50
CA VAL A 170 2.02 -2.16 -1.39
C VAL A 170 2.08 -0.65 -1.27
N GLY A 171 2.32 -0.16 -0.07
CA GLY A 171 2.39 1.25 0.21
C GLY A 171 3.07 1.52 1.53
N ALA A 172 2.98 2.75 2.01
CA ALA A 172 3.49 3.12 3.32
C ALA A 172 2.72 4.27 3.95
N ASP A 173 2.88 4.38 5.27
CA ASP A 173 2.40 5.50 6.08
C ASP A 173 3.58 6.17 6.78
N TRP A 174 3.55 7.50 6.87
CA TRP A 174 4.45 8.21 7.78
C TRP A 174 3.96 8.05 9.20
N TRP A 175 4.86 7.91 10.17
CA TRP A 175 4.49 7.84 11.58
C TRP A 175 5.22 8.89 12.40
N ARG A 176 4.51 9.52 13.33
CA ARG A 176 5.07 10.58 14.19
C ARG A 176 6.33 10.08 14.91
N HIS A 177 6.25 8.89 15.49
CA HIS A 177 7.37 8.14 16.06
C HIS A 177 7.02 6.65 16.13
N THR A 178 8.00 5.80 16.49
CA THR A 178 7.84 4.33 16.48
C THR A 178 6.73 3.79 17.37
N LYS A 179 6.38 4.53 18.43
CA LYS A 179 5.35 4.17 19.42
C LYS A 179 4.04 4.96 19.28
N ALA A 180 3.88 5.76 18.22
CA ALA A 180 2.67 6.56 18.05
C ALA A 180 1.46 5.62 17.86
N PRO A 181 0.34 5.84 18.59
CA PRO A 181 -0.88 5.08 18.37
C PRO A 181 -1.49 5.47 17.02
N TYR A 182 -2.21 4.53 16.42
CA TYR A 182 -3.10 4.83 15.30
C TYR A 182 -4.17 5.83 15.75
N LEU A 183 -4.47 6.79 14.89
CA LEU A 183 -5.58 7.72 15.07
C LEU A 183 -6.43 7.72 13.80
N ASP A 184 -7.76 7.65 13.97
CA ASP A 184 -8.74 7.62 12.87
C ASP A 184 -8.66 8.90 11.99
N ASP A 185 -8.17 10.00 12.55
CA ASP A 185 -7.96 11.26 11.82
C ASP A 185 -6.63 11.30 11.04
N HIS A 186 -5.85 10.22 11.09
CA HIS A 186 -4.55 10.07 10.45
C HIS A 186 -3.50 11.11 10.87
N SER A 187 -3.69 11.85 11.95
CA SER A 187 -2.75 12.87 12.43
C SER A 187 -1.43 12.30 12.98
N ASN A 188 -1.39 10.99 13.26
CA ASN A 188 -0.19 10.24 13.61
C ASN A 188 0.32 9.31 12.51
N ASN A 189 -0.51 9.05 11.50
CA ASN A 189 -0.30 8.05 10.46
C ASN A 189 -0.87 8.50 9.09
N PRO A 190 -0.46 9.66 8.55
CA PRO A 190 -0.91 10.09 7.25
C PRO A 190 -0.36 9.15 6.18
N GLY A 191 -1.26 8.68 5.32
CA GLY A 191 -0.92 7.79 4.22
C GLY A 191 -0.05 8.47 3.18
N ILE A 192 1.00 7.76 2.74
CA ILE A 192 1.89 8.21 1.66
C ILE A 192 1.29 7.85 0.30
N GLY A 193 0.56 6.73 0.26
CA GLY A 193 -0.02 6.14 -0.94
C GLY A 193 0.36 4.67 -1.08
N GLY A 194 -0.06 4.07 -2.18
CA GLY A 194 0.29 2.71 -2.56
C GLY A 194 0.40 2.58 -4.08
N SER A 195 0.88 1.43 -4.53
CA SER A 195 0.98 1.06 -5.94
C SER A 195 -0.42 0.88 -6.56
N ASN A 196 -0.46 0.66 -7.87
CA ASN A 196 -1.61 0.05 -8.53
C ASN A 196 -1.90 -1.35 -7.99
N TRP A 197 -3.12 -1.82 -8.27
CA TRP A 197 -3.56 -3.17 -7.98
C TRP A 197 -2.95 -4.16 -8.97
N ILE A 198 -2.19 -5.12 -8.47
CA ILE A 198 -1.51 -6.14 -9.26
C ILE A 198 -2.16 -7.49 -9.00
N GLU A 199 -2.54 -8.19 -10.06
CA GLU A 199 -3.18 -9.50 -9.94
C GLU A 199 -2.16 -10.53 -9.49
N LEU A 200 -2.48 -11.28 -8.43
CA LEU A 200 -1.60 -12.33 -7.92
C LEU A 200 -1.75 -13.61 -8.74
N SER A 201 -0.69 -14.40 -8.76
CA SER A 201 -0.69 -15.76 -9.28
C SER A 201 0.15 -16.66 -8.38
N THR A 202 0.32 -17.92 -8.78
CA THR A 202 1.23 -18.86 -8.09
C THR A 202 2.71 -18.56 -8.32
N GLN A 203 3.01 -17.65 -9.24
CA GLN A 203 4.36 -17.16 -9.48
C GLN A 203 4.64 -15.93 -8.60
N TRP A 204 5.86 -15.84 -8.09
CA TRP A 204 6.31 -14.65 -7.35
C TRP A 204 6.26 -13.42 -8.25
N LYS A 205 5.66 -12.35 -7.74
CA LYS A 205 5.72 -11.02 -8.35
C LYS A 205 6.25 -10.03 -7.31
N THR A 206 7.23 -9.23 -7.70
CA THR A 206 7.63 -8.06 -6.92
C THR A 206 6.63 -6.94 -7.17
N ILE A 207 5.97 -6.51 -6.11
CA ILE A 207 5.12 -5.32 -6.10
C ILE A 207 5.88 -4.22 -5.37
N GLY A 208 5.92 -3.01 -5.93
CA GLY A 208 6.63 -1.90 -5.32
C GLY A 208 5.91 -0.56 -5.49
N PHE A 209 6.20 0.33 -4.54
CA PHE A 209 5.66 1.69 -4.46
C PHE A 209 6.79 2.68 -4.19
N TYR A 210 6.75 3.85 -4.82
CA TYR A 210 7.65 4.97 -4.53
C TYR A 210 6.89 6.30 -4.46
N SER A 211 7.30 7.20 -3.56
CA SER A 211 6.59 8.47 -3.30
C SER A 211 7.24 9.68 -3.96
N MET A 212 7.47 9.60 -5.27
CA MET A 212 8.09 10.67 -6.05
C MET A 212 7.76 10.53 -7.54
N SER A 213 8.20 11.46 -8.39
CA SER A 213 7.97 11.31 -9.83
C SER A 213 8.75 10.13 -10.42
N ALA A 214 8.22 9.53 -11.48
CA ALA A 214 8.89 8.45 -12.19
C ALA A 214 10.24 8.89 -12.81
N GLU A 215 10.39 10.16 -13.15
CA GLU A 215 11.65 10.71 -13.67
C GLU A 215 12.72 10.74 -12.57
N GLU A 216 12.39 11.35 -11.42
CA GLU A 216 13.32 11.43 -10.29
C GLU A 216 13.67 10.05 -9.73
N PHE A 217 12.71 9.11 -9.68
CA PHE A 217 12.98 7.75 -9.22
C PHE A 217 13.91 6.99 -10.17
N ARG A 218 13.79 7.19 -11.50
CA ARG A 218 14.73 6.62 -12.48
C ARG A 218 16.12 7.23 -12.37
N ALA A 219 16.21 8.53 -12.08
CA ALA A 219 17.49 9.22 -11.92
C ALA A 219 18.24 8.79 -10.65
N GLY A 220 17.52 8.44 -9.59
CA GLY A 220 18.10 7.96 -8.33
C GLY A 220 17.34 6.76 -7.77
N PRO A 221 17.48 5.55 -8.35
CA PRO A 221 16.71 4.40 -7.93
C PRO A 221 17.19 3.83 -6.59
N ALA A 222 16.27 3.23 -5.84
CA ALA A 222 16.59 2.53 -4.60
C ALA A 222 17.59 1.37 -4.84
N PRO A 223 18.39 0.96 -3.83
CA PRO A 223 19.52 0.05 -4.01
C PRO A 223 19.20 -1.27 -4.71
N PRO A 224 18.06 -1.96 -4.43
CA PRO A 224 17.70 -3.20 -5.14
C PRO A 224 17.51 -3.05 -6.65
N LEU A 225 17.35 -1.82 -7.14
CA LEU A 225 17.04 -1.50 -8.53
C LEU A 225 18.22 -0.86 -9.26
N GLN A 226 19.34 -0.61 -8.58
CA GLN A 226 20.55 -0.10 -9.20
C GLN A 226 21.05 -1.10 -10.26
N GLY A 227 21.35 -0.62 -11.47
CA GLY A 227 21.76 -1.46 -12.59
C GLY A 227 20.61 -2.14 -13.35
N SER A 228 19.35 -1.99 -12.91
CA SER A 228 18.19 -2.32 -13.76
C SER A 228 18.08 -1.26 -14.85
N ALA A 229 18.40 -1.65 -16.09
CA ALA A 229 18.52 -0.75 -17.24
C ALA A 229 17.38 0.30 -17.31
N ILE A 230 17.78 1.55 -17.52
CA ILE A 230 16.88 2.64 -17.91
C ILE A 230 16.49 2.34 -19.36
N GLU A 231 15.42 1.60 -19.57
CA GLU A 231 14.78 1.56 -20.88
C GLU A 231 14.07 2.92 -21.05
N MET A 232 14.80 3.88 -21.60
CA MET A 232 14.20 5.11 -22.08
C MET A 232 13.24 4.74 -23.23
N PRO A 233 12.03 5.32 -23.27
CA PRO A 233 11.25 5.29 -24.50
C PRO A 233 12.13 5.78 -25.66
N PRO A 234 12.05 5.19 -26.86
CA PRO A 234 12.74 5.73 -28.03
C PRO A 234 12.39 7.22 -28.15
N ALA A 235 13.42 8.06 -28.28
CA ALA A 235 13.21 9.47 -28.58
C ALA A 235 12.26 9.57 -29.78
N GLU A 236 11.19 10.34 -29.62
CA GLU A 236 10.23 10.60 -30.69
C GLU A 236 11.00 11.07 -31.91
N ALA A 237 10.86 10.34 -33.03
CA ALA A 237 11.59 10.64 -34.25
C ALA A 237 11.28 12.09 -34.66
N PRO A 238 12.29 12.89 -35.06
CA PRO A 238 12.05 14.25 -35.50
C PRO A 238 11.04 14.25 -36.66
N PRO A 239 10.14 15.24 -36.72
CA PRO A 239 9.13 15.30 -37.77
C PRO A 239 9.80 15.27 -39.15
N LEU A 240 9.31 14.40 -40.02
CA LEU A 240 9.65 14.30 -41.45
C LEU A 240 9.26 15.60 -42.16
N SER A 241 10.05 16.66 -41.99
CA SER A 241 9.82 17.98 -42.59
C SER A 241 11.12 18.62 -43.09
N SER A 242 12.01 17.83 -43.70
CA SER A 242 13.18 18.38 -44.40
C SER A 242 13.76 17.45 -45.47
N MET A 243 12.91 16.80 -46.27
CA MET A 243 13.36 16.26 -47.55
C MET A 243 13.37 17.39 -48.61
N PRO A 244 14.51 17.66 -49.27
CA PRO A 244 14.57 18.67 -50.32
C PRO A 244 13.79 18.20 -51.56
N LYS A 245 12.90 19.06 -52.06
CA LYS A 245 12.21 18.86 -53.35
C LYS A 245 13.25 18.75 -54.46
N ARG A 246 13.44 17.53 -54.99
CA ARG A 246 14.09 17.31 -56.28
C ARG A 246 13.05 17.50 -57.37
N GLY A 247 13.25 18.51 -58.19
CA GLY A 247 12.37 18.88 -59.28
C GLY A 247 12.34 17.87 -60.42
N GLY A 248 11.27 17.94 -61.20
CA GLY A 248 11.12 17.23 -62.46
C GLY A 248 9.66 16.93 -62.78
N GLU A 249 9.15 17.66 -63.77
CA GLU A 249 8.12 17.23 -64.73
C GLU A 249 6.64 17.67 -64.52
N THR A 250 6.37 18.83 -65.12
CA THR A 250 5.35 19.14 -66.16
C THR A 250 3.93 18.55 -66.11
N LEU A 251 2.98 19.49 -65.98
CA LEU A 251 1.68 19.65 -66.65
C LEU A 251 0.91 18.39 -67.09
N LEU A 252 -0.32 18.24 -66.55
CA LEU A 252 -1.52 18.46 -67.37
C LEU A 252 -2.64 19.08 -66.52
N ASP A 253 -3.25 20.07 -67.15
CA ASP A 253 -4.32 20.97 -66.74
C ASP A 253 -5.69 20.28 -66.88
N SER A 254 -6.61 20.51 -65.93
CA SER A 254 -8.03 20.77 -66.23
C SER A 254 -8.86 21.10 -64.98
N GLY A 255 -9.37 22.33 -64.94
CA GLY A 255 -10.71 22.71 -64.46
C GLY A 255 -10.93 22.73 -62.94
N SER A 256 -10.77 23.88 -62.27
CA SER A 256 -11.78 24.94 -62.06
C SER A 256 -13.01 24.51 -61.25
N PHE A 257 -13.09 24.94 -59.99
CA PHE A 257 -14.23 25.68 -59.43
C PHE A 257 -13.83 26.30 -58.07
N GLU A 258 -13.66 27.62 -58.07
CA GLU A 258 -13.86 28.51 -56.92
C GLU A 258 -15.28 29.11 -57.05
N PRO A 259 -15.96 29.62 -55.99
CA PRO A 259 -15.46 30.69 -55.10
C PRO A 259 -15.67 30.43 -53.58
N THR A 260 -14.77 30.87 -52.68
CA THR A 260 -14.72 32.19 -51.98
C THR A 260 -16.05 32.54 -51.26
N VAL A 261 -16.17 32.93 -49.98
CA VAL A 261 -15.59 33.99 -49.13
C VAL A 261 -16.12 33.68 -47.69
N GLY A 262 -15.52 33.92 -46.52
CA GLY A 262 -14.70 35.01 -45.98
C GLY A 262 -14.48 34.71 -44.48
N SER A 263 -13.30 34.99 -43.94
CA SER A 263 -12.93 36.26 -43.27
C SER A 263 -13.40 36.34 -41.82
N GLY A 264 -12.43 36.41 -40.89
CA GLY A 264 -12.73 36.74 -39.50
C GLY A 264 -11.57 36.50 -38.54
N GLU A 265 -10.50 37.28 -38.68
CA GLU A 265 -9.47 37.45 -37.66
C GLU A 265 -10.08 37.84 -36.31
N ARG A 266 -9.57 37.26 -35.21
CA ARG A 266 -9.44 38.02 -33.96
C ARG A 266 -8.22 37.58 -33.16
N LYS A 267 -7.29 38.52 -33.12
CA LYS A 267 -6.08 38.60 -32.31
C LYS A 267 -6.48 39.02 -30.89
N ILE A 268 -6.14 38.23 -29.87
CA ILE A 268 -6.00 38.71 -28.49
C ILE A 268 -4.71 38.13 -27.94
N ALA A 269 -3.72 39.00 -27.75
CA ALA A 269 -2.59 38.74 -26.88
C ALA A 269 -3.01 39.05 -25.44
N ASN A 270 -2.57 38.25 -24.48
CA ASN A 270 -2.19 38.78 -23.18
C ASN A 270 -1.14 37.90 -22.50
N VAL A 271 -0.13 38.61 -22.00
CA VAL A 271 1.02 38.18 -21.23
C VAL A 271 0.71 38.51 -19.77
N ASN A 272 0.90 37.57 -18.84
CA ASN A 272 1.72 37.75 -17.63
C ASN A 272 1.55 36.65 -16.58
N ASP A 273 2.72 36.27 -16.07
CA ASP A 273 3.10 35.72 -14.76
C ASP A 273 2.13 35.87 -13.58
N GLY A 274 2.14 34.87 -12.69
CA GLY A 274 1.55 34.97 -11.36
C GLY A 274 1.65 33.70 -10.53
N ALA A 275 2.73 33.62 -9.74
CA ALA A 275 2.92 32.88 -8.48
C ALA A 275 1.83 31.88 -8.05
N TYR A 276 2.19 30.59 -7.97
CA TYR A 276 1.44 29.61 -7.19
C TYR A 276 1.60 29.90 -5.68
N GLN A 277 0.54 30.44 -5.08
CA GLN A 277 0.40 30.47 -3.63
C GLN A 277 0.12 29.06 -3.13
N ALA A 278 1.06 28.56 -2.32
CA ALA A 278 0.84 27.43 -1.43
C ALA A 278 -0.13 27.85 -0.33
N GLY A 279 -1.30 27.21 -0.28
CA GLY A 279 -2.26 27.44 0.79
C GLY A 279 -3.63 26.86 0.49
N GLN A 280 -3.95 25.80 1.22
CA GLN A 280 -5.29 25.21 1.41
C GLN A 280 -5.72 24.09 0.44
N SER A 281 -5.51 22.85 0.88
CA SER A 281 -6.56 21.80 0.96
C SER A 281 -5.95 20.46 1.47
N TYR A 282 -5.66 20.36 2.77
CA TYR A 282 -5.24 19.09 3.40
C TYR A 282 -6.45 18.36 3.99
N GLN A 283 -7.42 17.98 3.16
CA GLN A 283 -8.63 17.31 3.63
C GLN A 283 -9.14 16.17 2.72
N GLN A 284 -8.24 15.47 2.01
CA GLN A 284 -8.59 14.24 1.30
C GLN A 284 -7.54 13.14 1.54
N PHE A 285 -7.31 12.80 2.81
CA PHE A 285 -6.61 11.57 3.17
C PHE A 285 -7.63 10.49 3.45
N MET A 286 -7.44 9.32 2.83
CA MET A 286 -8.14 8.05 3.09
C MET A 286 -9.50 8.23 3.79
N GLU A 287 -10.46 8.91 3.16
CA GLU A 287 -11.81 8.97 3.69
C GLU A 287 -12.39 7.55 3.58
N ALA A 288 -12.13 6.71 4.58
CA ALA A 288 -13.07 5.67 4.95
C ALA A 288 -14.36 6.41 5.31
N GLY A 289 -15.28 6.49 4.35
CA GLY A 289 -16.48 7.31 4.42
C GLY A 289 -17.20 7.12 5.75
N SER A 290 -17.09 8.11 6.62
CA SER A 290 -17.75 8.14 7.92
C SER A 290 -19.23 8.46 7.72
N ARG A 291 -20.02 7.45 7.33
CA ARG A 291 -21.47 7.50 7.56
C ARG A 291 -21.72 7.18 9.02
N LEU A 292 -22.16 8.19 9.78
CA LEU A 292 -22.71 8.04 11.12
C LEU A 292 -23.92 7.11 11.08
N THR A 293 -23.71 5.82 11.38
CA THR A 293 -24.77 4.92 11.81
C THR A 293 -24.48 4.49 13.24
N SER A 294 -25.37 4.88 14.16
CA SER A 294 -25.37 4.41 15.53
C SER A 294 -25.49 2.89 15.54
N ALA A 295 -24.40 2.20 15.87
CA ALA A 295 -24.39 0.78 16.16
C ALA A 295 -23.61 0.55 17.47
N GLY A 296 -24.16 -0.30 18.32
CA GLY A 296 -23.73 -0.52 19.70
C GLY A 296 -22.30 -1.02 19.83
N SER A 297 -21.78 -0.87 21.06
CA SER A 297 -20.45 -1.27 21.50
C SER A 297 -20.03 -2.66 20.97
N ILE A 298 -19.09 -2.67 20.03
CA ILE A 298 -18.33 -3.84 19.61
C ILE A 298 -16.87 -3.57 19.96
N LYS A 299 -16.20 -4.59 20.51
CA LYS A 299 -14.84 -4.51 21.05
C LYS A 299 -13.84 -4.04 20.00
N THR A 300 -13.29 -2.85 20.20
CA THR A 300 -12.06 -2.38 19.58
C THR A 300 -10.92 -3.34 19.94
N ILE A 301 -10.23 -3.87 18.93
CA ILE A 301 -8.96 -4.56 19.16
C ILE A 301 -7.90 -3.47 19.15
N ASP A 302 -7.32 -3.17 20.30
CA ASP A 302 -5.96 -2.61 20.33
C ASP A 302 -5.08 -3.64 19.63
N ALA A 303 -4.62 -3.33 18.42
CA ALA A 303 -3.58 -4.10 17.76
C ALA A 303 -2.31 -3.98 18.63
N LEU A 304 -2.17 -4.91 19.56
CA LEU A 304 -1.07 -4.96 20.52
C LEU A 304 0.26 -5.05 19.75
N SER A 305 0.97 -3.93 19.71
CA SER A 305 2.42 -3.92 19.54
C SER A 305 3.01 -4.83 20.63
N ASN A 306 3.73 -5.88 20.21
CA ASN A 306 4.27 -6.94 21.07
C ASN A 306 5.45 -6.45 21.94
N ASP A 307 5.20 -5.55 22.88
CA ASP A 307 6.16 -5.13 23.92
C ASP A 307 5.58 -5.28 25.35
N SER A 308 4.68 -6.26 25.55
CA SER A 308 4.14 -6.57 26.89
C SER A 308 3.83 -8.05 27.08
N ILE A 309 4.80 -8.93 26.78
CA ILE A 309 4.78 -10.32 27.26
C ILE A 309 5.92 -10.48 28.27
N LEU A 310 5.72 -9.93 29.47
CA LEU A 310 6.49 -10.31 30.66
C LEU A 310 5.77 -10.04 32.00
N VAL A 311 4.46 -9.77 32.02
CA VAL A 311 3.74 -9.47 33.28
C VAL A 311 2.51 -10.35 33.55
N LEU A 312 2.16 -11.32 32.69
CA LEU A 312 0.99 -12.18 32.92
C LEU A 312 1.31 -13.66 33.18
N SER A 313 2.33 -13.94 33.99
CA SER A 313 2.63 -15.30 34.50
C SER A 313 2.57 -15.43 36.03
N LEU A 314 2.01 -14.45 36.73
CA LEU A 314 1.95 -14.41 38.20
C LEU A 314 0.56 -14.00 38.71
N ALA A 315 -0.48 -14.72 38.31
CA ALA A 315 -1.82 -14.55 38.89
C ALA A 315 -2.69 -15.81 38.91
N LEU A 316 -2.11 -17.02 38.91
CA LEU A 316 -2.89 -18.28 39.03
C LEU A 316 -2.26 -19.33 39.95
N ALA A 317 -1.61 -18.89 41.02
CA ALA A 317 -1.10 -19.77 42.08
C ALA A 317 -1.39 -19.21 43.48
N ALA A 318 -2.66 -18.90 43.78
CA ALA A 318 -3.05 -18.52 45.14
C ALA A 318 -4.55 -18.70 45.39
N LEU A 319 -5.14 -19.88 45.18
CA LEU A 319 -6.46 -20.16 45.77
C LEU A 319 -6.82 -21.64 45.92
N VAL A 320 -5.93 -22.47 46.48
CA VAL A 320 -6.34 -23.71 47.14
C VAL A 320 -5.44 -24.01 48.33
N LYS A 321 -5.75 -23.44 49.50
CA LYS A 321 -5.55 -24.15 50.77
C LYS A 321 -6.25 -23.44 51.94
N VAL A 322 -6.77 -24.28 52.83
CA VAL A 322 -7.24 -24.00 54.19
C VAL A 322 -8.75 -23.77 54.34
N ARG A 323 -9.46 -24.89 54.58
CA ARG A 323 -10.19 -25.02 55.85
C ARG A 323 -10.23 -26.49 56.29
N ARG A 324 -9.36 -26.83 57.24
CA ARG A 324 -9.54 -27.99 58.13
C ARG A 324 -10.54 -27.56 59.21
N GLY A 325 -11.59 -28.34 59.39
CA GLY A 325 -12.50 -28.28 60.53
C GLY A 325 -12.92 -29.71 60.88
N SER A 326 -12.40 -30.18 61.99
CA SER A 326 -12.54 -31.51 62.59
C SER A 326 -13.99 -31.87 62.93
N PHE A 327 -14.39 -33.14 62.81
CA PHE A 327 -15.27 -33.81 63.77
C PHE A 327 -15.13 -35.35 63.69
N ALA A 328 -15.37 -35.97 64.85
CA ALA A 328 -15.06 -37.31 65.30
C ALA A 328 -15.73 -38.48 64.55
N GLY A 329 -15.16 -39.69 64.67
CA GLY A 329 -15.79 -40.98 64.28
C GLY A 329 -16.95 -41.39 65.23
N PRO A 330 -17.30 -42.69 65.40
CA PRO A 330 -16.81 -43.93 64.75
C PRO A 330 -17.96 -44.82 64.19
N SER A 331 -17.64 -46.00 63.62
CA SER A 331 -18.30 -47.30 63.88
C SER A 331 -18.47 -48.23 62.66
N LYS A 332 -17.87 -49.42 62.80
CA LYS A 332 -18.26 -50.78 62.37
C LYS A 332 -19.55 -50.99 61.55
N LYS A 333 -19.43 -51.80 60.48
CA LYS A 333 -20.10 -53.11 60.17
C LYS A 333 -19.88 -53.40 58.67
N ALA A 334 -19.17 -54.46 58.28
CA ALA A 334 -19.56 -55.88 58.20
C ALA A 334 -20.52 -56.21 57.02
N LEU A 335 -20.15 -57.30 56.33
CA LEU A 335 -20.91 -58.21 55.46
C LEU A 335 -21.00 -57.87 53.96
N GLY A 336 -20.62 -58.87 53.16
CA GLY A 336 -20.84 -58.96 51.72
C GLY A 336 -19.67 -59.58 51.00
#